data_AF-A0A7C1B058-F1
#
_entry.id   AF-A0A7C1B058-F1
#
_cell.length_a   1.000
_cell.length_b   1.000
_cell.length_c   1.000
_cell.angle_alpha   90.00
_cell.angle_beta   90.00
_cell.angle_gamma   90.00
#
_symmetry.space_group_name_H-M   'P 1'
#
loop_
_entity.id
_entity.type
_entity.pdbx_description
1 polymer ?
#
loop_
_entity_poly.entity_id
_entity_poly.type
_entity_poly.pdbx_seq_one_letter_code
_entity_poly.pdbx_strand_id
1 'polypeptide(L)' 'MRPTYIDNEDKARLAVEAWKSEAADAQVRHLQLAIESLELGRMYYEQKGSEKGAGRMKRCIVLLKQRCDELEK' A
#
# COMPACT_ATOMS: atom_id res chain seq x y z
N MET A 1 -10.30 -6.81 11.58
CA MET A 1 -10.85 -6.71 10.20
C MET A 1 -9.68 -6.45 9.28
N ARG A 2 -9.40 -7.32 8.29
CA ARG A 2 -8.31 -7.08 7.34
C ARG A 2 -8.70 -5.90 6.44
N PRO A 3 -7.89 -4.84 6.31
CA PRO A 3 -8.25 -3.71 5.46
C PRO A 3 -8.32 -4.18 4.01
N THR A 4 -9.52 -4.21 3.45
CA THR A 4 -9.78 -4.64 2.08
C THR A 4 -9.53 -3.54 1.06
N TYR A 5 -9.31 -2.30 1.50
CA TYR A 5 -9.07 -1.15 0.63
C TYR A 5 -8.19 -0.10 1.32
N ILE A 6 -7.05 0.22 0.70
CA ILE A 6 -6.12 1.25 1.15
C ILE A 6 -6.25 2.45 0.22
N ASP A 7 -6.68 3.59 0.74
CA ASP A 7 -6.86 4.83 -0.04
C ASP A 7 -6.19 6.05 0.59
N ASN A 8 -5.52 5.86 1.74
CA ASN A 8 -4.80 6.89 2.47
C ASN A 8 -3.72 6.27 3.37
N GLU A 9 -2.83 7.13 3.88
CA GLU A 9 -1.66 6.72 4.65
C GLU A 9 -2.02 6.05 5.98
N ASP A 10 -3.08 6.49 6.65
CA ASP A 10 -3.50 5.90 7.92
C ASP A 10 -3.99 4.45 7.73
N LYS A 11 -4.77 4.20 6.67
CA LYS A 11 -5.17 2.84 6.29
C LYS A 11 -3.96 2.00 5.86
N ALA A 12 -2.98 2.60 5.18
CA ALA A 12 -1.75 1.90 4.81
C ALA A 12 -0.96 1.46 6.06
N ARG A 13 -0.82 2.34 7.06
CA ARG A 13 -0.17 2.01 8.34
C ARG A 13 -0.94 0.93 9.10
N LEU A 14 -2.27 1.05 9.19
CA LEU A 14 -3.11 0.03 9.83
C LEU A 14 -3.00 -1.33 9.15
N ALA A 15 -2.88 -1.36 7.82
CA ALA A 15 -2.67 -2.59 7.07
C ALA A 15 -1.32 -3.23 7.41
N VAL A 16 -0.24 -2.44 7.43
CA VAL A 16 1.09 -2.90 7.85
C VAL A 16 1.06 -3.48 9.26
N GLU A 17 0.48 -2.76 10.22
CA GLU A 17 0.38 -3.26 11.61
C GLU A 17 -0.44 -4.55 11.69
N ALA A 18 -1.53 -4.66 10.93
CA ALA A 18 -2.34 -5.88 10.90
C ALA A 18 -1.58 -7.08 10.32
N TRP A 19 -0.70 -6.87 9.34
CA TRP A 19 0.06 -7.95 8.72
C TRP A 19 1.29 -8.36 9.52
N LYS A 20 1.82 -7.51 10.41
CA LYS A 20 3.02 -7.82 11.23
C LYS A 20 2.92 -9.11 12.05
N SER A 21 1.72 -9.55 12.41
CA SER A 21 1.50 -10.82 13.12
C SER A 21 1.57 -12.06 12.22
N GLU A 22 1.62 -11.88 10.90
CA GLU A 22 1.70 -12.97 9.94
C GLU A 22 3.17 -13.35 9.63
N ALA A 23 3.39 -14.50 9.00
CA ALA A 23 4.71 -14.89 8.52
C ALA A 23 5.25 -13.90 7.47
N ALA A 24 6.58 -13.76 7.38
CA ALA A 24 7.21 -12.76 6.52
C ALA A 24 6.82 -12.91 5.03
N ASP A 25 6.72 -14.14 4.54
CA ASP A 25 6.28 -14.44 3.17
C ASP A 25 4.81 -14.03 2.93
N ALA A 26 3.94 -14.22 3.93
CA ALA A 26 2.55 -13.77 3.87
C ALA A 26 2.45 -12.25 3.90
N GLN A 27 3.24 -11.58 4.75
CA GLN A 27 3.36 -10.12 4.77
C GLN A 27 3.75 -9.57 3.40
N VAL A 28 4.81 -10.11 2.79
CA VAL A 28 5.29 -9.68 1.47
C VAL A 28 4.20 -9.84 0.40
N ARG A 29 3.49 -10.98 0.37
CA ARG A 29 2.37 -11.18 -0.57
C ARG A 29 1.27 -10.14 -0.38
N HIS A 30 0.89 -9.83 0.86
CA HIS A 30 -0.12 -8.82 1.15
C HIS A 30 0.31 -7.41 0.74
N LEU A 31 1.57 -7.06 1.01
CA LEU A 31 2.14 -5.77 0.63
C LEU A 31 2.19 -5.60 -0.89
N GLN A 32 2.64 -6.62 -1.62
CA GLN A 32 2.72 -6.58 -3.09
C GLN A 32 1.34 -6.38 -3.74
N LEU A 33 0.33 -7.16 -3.33
CA LEU A 33 -1.04 -7.00 -3.83
C LEU A 33 -1.62 -5.61 -3.55
N ALA A 34 -1.34 -5.07 -2.36
CA ALA A 34 -1.79 -3.73 -2.00
C ALA A 34 -1.08 -2.64 -2.82
N ILE A 35 0.21 -2.79 -3.10
CA ILE A 35 0.97 -1.88 -3.96
C ILE A 35 0.41 -1.88 -5.38
N GLU A 36 0.14 -3.05 -5.97
CA GLU A 36 -0.45 -3.16 -7.31
C GLU A 36 -1.81 -2.43 -7.39
N SER A 37 -2.67 -2.64 -6.39
CA SER A 37 -3.96 -1.96 -6.32
C SER A 37 -3.83 -0.44 -6.22
N LEU A 38 -2.87 0.05 -5.42
CA LEU A 38 -2.59 1.48 -5.29
C LEU A 38 -1.98 2.07 -6.56
N GLU A 39 -1.17 1.32 -7.30
CA GLU A 39 -0.59 1.74 -8.58
C GLU A 39 -1.67 1.92 -9.64
N LEU A 40 -2.65 1.00 -9.73
CA LEU A 40 -3.83 1.15 -10.58
C LEU A 40 -4.67 2.38 -10.18
N GLY A 41 -4.90 2.57 -8.87
CA GLY A 41 -5.60 3.75 -8.36
C GLY A 41 -4.86 5.05 -8.67
N ARG A 42 -3.53 5.04 -8.61
CA ARG A 42 -2.69 6.20 -8.97
C ARG A 42 -2.87 6.55 -10.44
N MET A 43 -2.74 5.56 -11.33
CA MET A 43 -2.93 5.76 -12.78
C MET A 43 -4.32 6.32 -13.10
N TYR A 44 -5.36 5.83 -12.42
CA TYR A 44 -6.71 6.37 -12.58
C TYR A 44 -6.77 7.87 -12.23
N TYR A 45 -6.20 8.28 -11.10
CA TYR A 45 -6.19 9.70 -10.72
C TYR A 45 -5.30 10.55 -11.62
N GLU A 46 -4.15 10.03 -12.07
CA GLU A 46 -3.28 10.69 -13.05
C GLU A 46 -4.03 10.96 -14.37
N GLN A 47 -4.76 9.96 -14.89
CA GLN A 47 -5.57 10.11 -16.11
C GLN A 47 -6.70 11.12 -15.97
N LYS A 48 -7.22 11.32 -14.75
CA LYS A 48 -8.25 12.33 -14.45
C LYS A 48 -7.66 13.71 -14.13
N GLY A 49 -6.33 13.89 -14.18
CA GLY A 49 -5.66 15.15 -13.81
C GLY A 49 -5.73 15.46 -12.31
N SER A 50 -5.99 14.47 -11.46
CA SER A 50 -6.11 14.64 -10.02
C SER A 50 -4.77 14.37 -9.33
N GLU A 51 -3.92 15.41 -9.27
CA GLU A 51 -2.61 15.33 -8.60
C GLU A 51 -2.72 14.98 -7.12
N LYS A 52 -3.75 15.49 -6.45
CA LYS A 52 -3.99 15.20 -5.02
C LYS A 52 -4.31 13.72 -4.81
N GLY A 53 -5.12 13.12 -5.69
CA GLY A 53 -5.45 11.70 -5.64
C GLY A 53 -4.23 10.83 -5.92
N ALA A 54 -3.52 11.12 -7.00
CA ALA A 54 -2.30 10.41 -7.38
C ALA A 54 -1.21 10.52 -6.30
N GLY A 55 -1.01 11.72 -5.75
CA GLY A 55 -0.04 11.99 -4.68
C GLY A 55 -0.35 11.22 -3.40
N ARG A 56 -1.64 11.05 -3.05
CA ARG A 56 -2.04 10.23 -1.91
C ARG A 56 -1.69 8.76 -2.12
N MET A 57 -2.03 8.20 -3.29
CA MET A 57 -1.68 6.81 -3.62
C MET A 57 -0.17 6.59 -3.61
N LYS A 58 0.60 7.55 -4.15
CA LYS A 58 2.06 7.51 -4.12
C LYS A 58 2.63 7.40 -2.71
N ARG A 59 2.11 8.18 -1.75
CA ARG A 59 2.57 8.11 -0.34
C ARG A 59 2.24 6.77 0.31
N CYS A 60 1.06 6.21 0.04
CA CYS A 60 0.73 4.85 0.49
C CYS A 60 1.71 3.81 -0.08
N ILE A 61 1.98 3.86 -1.38
CA ILE A 61 2.92 2.94 -2.05
C ILE A 61 4.31 2.99 -1.41
N VAL A 62 4.82 4.19 -1.11
CA VAL A 62 6.13 4.36 -0.46
C VAL A 62 6.17 3.68 0.91
N LEU A 63 5.13 3.86 1.73
CA LEU A 63 5.04 3.21 3.04
C LEU A 63 5.05 1.68 2.94
N LEU A 64 4.30 1.12 1.98
CA LEU A 64 4.25 -0.33 1.80
C LEU A 64 5.56 -0.90 1.23
N LYS A 65 6.20 -0.21 0.26
CA LYS A 65 7.50 -0.62 -0.30
C LYS A 65 8.59 -0.61 0.77
N GLN A 66 8.63 0.41 1.62
CA GLN A 66 9.56 0.45 2.75
C GLN A 66 9.42 -0.79 3.65
N ARG A 67 8.19 -1.25 3.91
CA ARG A 67 7.98 -2.46 4.70
C ARG A 67 8.42 -3.73 3.98
N CYS A 68 8.25 -3.84 2.66
CA CYS A 68 8.83 -4.94 1.89
C CYS A 68 10.35 -4.98 2.04
N ASP A 69 11.01 -3.83 1.86
CA ASP A 69 12.47 -3.73 1.94
C ASP A 69 13.00 -4.08 3.36
N GLU A 70 12.19 -3.91 4.40
CA GLU A 70 12.52 -4.33 5.77
C GLU A 70 12.41 -5.84 5.99
N LEU A 71 11.58 -6.54 5.21
CA LEU A 71 11.34 -7.99 5.33
C LEU A 71 12.27 -8.83 4.46
N GLU A 72 12.83 -8.24 3.40
CA GLU A 72 13.77 -8.90 2.47
C GLU A 72 15.25 -8.81 2.90
N LYS A 73 15.54 -8.08 4.00
CA LYS A 73 16.88 -7.95 4.61
C LYS A 73 17.10 -8.95 5.73
#